data_AF-A0A7V0VZY3-F1
#
_entry.id   AF-A0A7V0VZY3-F1
#
_cell.length_a   1.000
_cell.length_b   1.000
_cell.length_c   1.000
_cell.angle_alpha   90.00
_cell.angle_beta   90.00
_cell.angle_gamma   90.00
#
_symmetry.space_group_name_H-M   'P 1'
#
loop_
_entity.id
_entity.type
_entity.pdbx_description
1 polymer ?
#
loop_
_entity_poly.entity_id
_entity_poly.type
_entity_poly.pdbx_seq_one_letter_code
_entity_poly.pdbx_strand_id
1 'polypeptide(L)'
;SSVIKEINESKNFDDKKKLEDTLSSSVQQLMTAMQTDPMTSSNTMFVRLSDEMAGAENRISVERKRYNEAVSNYNNLAKSFPNNIFRSIFGFPKSISYFQVSDDAKQAPKY
;
A
#
# COMPACT_ATOMS: atom_id res chain seq x y z
N SER A 1 -14.75 -8.06 16.04
CA SER A 1 -13.54 -8.44 16.81
C SER A 1 -12.55 -9.28 15.99
N SER A 2 -13.00 -10.03 14.98
CA SER A 2 -12.17 -10.94 14.17
C SER A 2 -11.23 -10.26 13.17
N VAL A 3 -11.64 -9.11 12.61
CA VAL A 3 -10.89 -8.40 11.54
C VAL A 3 -9.55 -7.84 12.05
N ILE A 4 -9.50 -7.28 13.25
CA ILE A 4 -8.25 -6.74 13.84
C ILE A 4 -7.25 -7.87 14.12
N LYS A 5 -7.74 -9.08 14.41
CA LYS A 5 -6.91 -10.25 14.66
C LYS A 5 -6.31 -10.80 13.36
N GLU A 6 -7.10 -10.88 12.28
CA GLU A 6 -6.62 -11.27 10.94
C GLU A 6 -5.60 -10.28 10.34
N ILE A 7 -5.78 -8.97 10.56
CA ILE A 7 -4.81 -7.93 10.13
C ILE A 7 -3.44 -8.16 10.78
N ASN A 8 -3.43 -8.57 12.04
CA ASN A 8 -2.20 -8.74 12.82
C ASN A 8 -1.51 -10.10 12.55
N GLU A 9 -2.28 -11.13 12.18
CA GLU A 9 -1.79 -12.47 11.85
C GLU A 9 -1.43 -12.65 10.36
N SER A 10 -1.91 -11.78 9.47
CA SER A 10 -1.56 -11.81 8.05
C SER A 10 -0.08 -11.46 7.82
N LYS A 11 0.69 -12.49 7.46
CA LYS A 11 2.05 -12.36 6.90
C LYS A 11 2.05 -11.89 5.44
N ASN A 12 0.87 -11.71 4.84
CA ASN A 12 0.72 -11.49 3.41
C ASN A 12 0.47 -9.99 3.15
N PHE A 13 1.46 -9.34 2.54
CA PHE A 13 1.45 -7.90 2.28
C PHE A 13 0.27 -7.46 1.41
N ASP A 14 -0.23 -8.35 0.54
CA ASP A 14 -1.38 -8.11 -0.33
C ASP A 14 -2.70 -7.95 0.44
N ASP A 15 -2.87 -8.65 1.56
CA ASP A 15 -4.08 -8.52 2.39
C ASP A 15 -4.07 -7.20 3.16
N LYS A 16 -2.89 -6.78 3.65
CA LYS A 16 -2.73 -5.46 4.27
C LYS A 16 -3.06 -4.34 3.30
N LYS A 17 -2.60 -4.45 2.05
CA LYS A 17 -2.94 -3.49 0.98
C LYS A 17 -4.45 -3.38 0.77
N LYS A 18 -5.16 -4.50 0.62
CA LYS A 18 -6.62 -4.49 0.41
C LYS A 18 -7.39 -3.84 1.55
N LEU A 19 -6.93 -4.06 2.78
CA LEU A 19 -7.52 -3.47 3.99
C LEU A 19 -7.27 -1.96 4.05
N GLU A 20 -6.06 -1.50 3.69
CA GLU A 20 -5.75 -0.07 3.57
C GLU A 20 -6.59 0.60 2.48
N ASP A 21 -6.71 -0.01 1.30
CA ASP A 21 -7.55 0.50 0.20
C ASP A 21 -9.03 0.65 0.63
N THR A 22 -9.56 -0.34 1.36
CA THR A 22 -10.94 -0.33 1.90
C THR A 22 -11.14 0.73 2.98
N LEU A 23 -10.15 0.92 3.84
CA LEU A 23 -10.18 1.97 4.87
C LEU A 23 -10.19 3.35 4.21
N SER A 24 -9.32 3.57 3.22
CA SER A 24 -9.23 4.82 2.46
C SER A 24 -10.57 5.15 1.78
N SER A 25 -11.20 4.17 1.12
CA SER A 25 -12.52 4.37 0.50
C SER A 25 -13.62 4.68 1.51
N SER A 26 -13.57 4.07 2.69
CA SER A 26 -14.57 4.30 3.76
C SER A 26 -14.44 5.70 4.36
N VAL A 27 -13.21 6.19 4.54
CA VAL A 27 -13.00 7.57 4.96
C VAL A 27 -13.49 8.53 3.88
N GLN A 28 -13.21 8.27 2.60
CA GLN A 28 -13.71 9.09 1.49
C GLN A 28 -15.24 9.23 1.52
N GLN A 29 -15.95 8.13 1.76
CA GLN A 29 -17.42 8.13 1.88
C GLN A 29 -17.90 8.92 3.10
N LEU A 30 -17.20 8.81 4.24
CA LEU A 30 -17.44 9.63 5.41
C LEU A 30 -17.28 11.13 5.07
N MET A 31 -16.23 11.50 4.32
CA MET A 31 -16.00 12.88 3.90
C MET A 31 -17.19 13.43 3.09
N THR A 32 -17.72 12.64 2.15
CA THR A 32 -18.87 13.05 1.33
C THR A 32 -20.14 13.25 2.18
N ALA A 33 -20.37 12.38 3.16
CA ALA A 33 -21.52 12.50 4.07
C ALA A 33 -21.41 13.70 5.03
N MET A 34 -20.20 14.11 5.41
CA MET A 34 -20.00 15.27 6.30
C MET A 34 -20.20 16.63 5.60
N GLN A 35 -20.10 16.70 4.27
CA GLN A 35 -20.40 17.92 3.51
C GLN A 35 -21.89 18.32 3.61
N THR A 36 -22.77 17.40 4.00
CA THR A 36 -24.21 17.63 4.07
C THR A 36 -24.67 18.25 5.40
N ASP A 37 -23.83 18.30 6.44
CA ASP A 37 -24.18 18.86 7.76
C ASP A 37 -23.08 19.81 8.34
N PRO A 38 -23.20 21.14 8.15
CA PRO A 38 -22.12 22.10 8.40
C PRO A 38 -21.86 22.49 9.87
N MET A 39 -22.66 22.03 10.84
CA MET A 39 -22.80 22.75 12.12
C MET A 39 -21.99 22.21 13.31
N THR A 40 -21.17 21.18 13.13
CA THR A 40 -20.34 20.64 14.23
C THR A 40 -18.86 20.92 13.97
N SER A 41 -18.10 21.30 15.00
CA SER A 41 -16.68 21.71 15.04
C SER A 41 -15.63 20.72 14.48
N SER A 42 -16.00 19.90 13.51
CA SER A 42 -15.24 18.81 12.91
C SER A 42 -14.26 19.24 11.82
N ASN A 43 -14.30 20.50 11.35
CA ASN A 43 -13.46 20.98 10.24
C ASN A 43 -11.95 20.85 10.58
N THR A 44 -11.52 21.21 11.79
CA THR A 44 -10.11 21.09 12.21
C THR A 44 -9.67 19.64 12.40
N MET A 45 -10.52 18.79 12.97
CA MET A 45 -10.22 17.36 13.13
C MET A 45 -10.16 16.64 11.77
N PHE A 46 -11.00 17.06 10.83
CA PHE A 46 -11.05 16.59 9.44
C PHE A 46 -9.80 16.95 8.64
N VAL A 47 -9.37 18.23 8.71
CA VAL A 47 -8.15 18.68 8.03
C VAL A 47 -6.96 17.88 8.54
N ARG A 48 -6.88 17.69 9.87
CA ARG A 48 -5.83 16.89 10.49
C ARG A 48 -5.85 15.43 10.03
N LEU A 49 -7.01 14.78 9.99
CA LEU A 49 -7.10 13.39 9.52
C LEU A 49 -6.73 13.28 8.04
N SER A 50 -7.14 14.24 7.21
CA SER A 50 -6.77 14.29 5.79
C SER A 50 -5.26 14.42 5.60
N ASP A 51 -4.62 15.29 6.38
CA ASP A 51 -3.17 15.46 6.39
C ASP A 51 -2.45 14.19 6.87
N GLU A 52 -2.96 13.54 7.92
CA GLU A 52 -2.42 12.28 8.43
C GLU A 52 -2.56 11.14 7.39
N MET A 53 -3.68 11.06 6.69
CA MET A 53 -3.89 10.10 5.60
C MET A 53 -3.00 10.39 4.39
N ALA A 54 -2.87 11.64 3.96
CA ALA A 54 -1.96 12.02 2.90
C ALA A 54 -0.49 11.69 3.28
N GLY A 55 -0.13 11.91 4.54
CA GLY A 55 1.15 11.50 5.10
C GLY A 55 1.35 9.98 5.09
N ALA A 56 0.32 9.20 5.40
CA ALA A 56 0.35 7.74 5.33
C ALA A 56 0.51 7.24 3.88
N GLU A 57 -0.26 7.77 2.93
CA GLU A 57 -0.18 7.40 1.51
C GLU A 57 1.20 7.73 0.93
N ASN A 58 1.77 8.88 1.28
CA ASN A 58 3.12 9.22 0.86
C ASN A 58 4.15 8.19 1.38
N ARG A 59 4.03 7.76 2.65
CA ARG A 59 4.90 6.71 3.21
C ARG A 59 4.72 5.38 2.48
N ILE A 60 3.47 4.96 2.22
CA ILE A 60 3.16 3.74 1.46
C ILE A 60 3.78 3.81 0.06
N SER A 61 3.67 4.96 -0.61
CA SER A 61 4.27 5.19 -1.93
C SER A 61 5.79 5.06 -1.92
N VAL A 62 6.47 5.63 -0.91
CA VAL A 62 7.92 5.49 -0.75
C VAL A 62 8.32 4.04 -0.51
N GLU A 63 7.62 3.31 0.37
CA GLU A 63 7.98 1.92 0.66
C GLU A 63 7.67 0.98 -0.51
N ARG A 64 6.61 1.28 -1.27
CA ARG A 64 6.33 0.63 -2.55
C ARG A 64 7.47 0.81 -3.53
N LYS A 65 8.02 2.03 -3.66
CA LYS A 65 9.17 2.31 -4.51
C LYS A 65 10.40 1.53 -4.04
N ARG A 66 10.72 1.56 -2.75
CA ARG A 66 11.86 0.81 -2.18
C ARG A 66 11.72 -0.70 -2.40
N TYR A 67 10.52 -1.25 -2.20
CA TYR A 67 10.25 -2.66 -2.48
C TYR A 67 10.49 -2.99 -3.95
N ASN A 68 9.96 -2.19 -4.87
CA ASN A 68 10.14 -2.41 -6.31
C ASN A 68 11.60 -2.27 -6.76
N GLU A 69 12.37 -1.36 -6.16
CA GLU A 69 13.81 -1.24 -6.39
C GLU A 69 14.57 -2.48 -5.92
N ALA A 70 14.26 -2.99 -4.72
CA ALA A 70 14.85 -4.23 -4.20
C ALA A 70 14.50 -5.44 -5.08
N VAL A 71 13.24 -5.55 -5.51
CA VAL A 71 12.79 -6.60 -6.45
C VAL A 71 13.52 -6.49 -7.79
N SER A 72 13.70 -5.28 -8.31
CA SER A 72 14.45 -5.05 -9.54
C SER A 72 15.90 -5.54 -9.42
N ASN A 73 16.57 -5.14 -8.34
CA ASN A 73 17.95 -5.55 -8.06
C ASN A 73 18.06 -7.08 -7.93
N TYR A 74 17.16 -7.70 -7.18
CA TYR A 74 17.09 -9.15 -7.07
C TYR A 74 16.90 -9.81 -8.44
N ASN A 75 15.90 -9.38 -9.22
CA ASN A 75 15.56 -9.96 -10.51
C ASN A 75 16.73 -9.85 -11.51
N ASN A 76 17.48 -8.75 -11.47
CA ASN A 76 18.67 -8.57 -12.30
C ASN A 76 19.78 -9.51 -11.85
N LEU A 77 20.10 -9.55 -10.55
CA LEU A 77 21.13 -10.43 -10.01
C LEU A 77 20.79 -11.91 -10.22
N ALA A 78 19.54 -12.31 -10.04
CA ALA A 78 19.04 -13.68 -10.20
C ALA A 78 19.17 -14.22 -11.64
N LYS A 79 19.21 -13.32 -12.64
CA LYS A 79 19.35 -13.65 -14.07
C LYS A 79 20.80 -13.61 -14.53
N SER A 80 21.67 -12.83 -13.89
CA SER A 80 23.07 -12.69 -14.24
C SER A 80 23.92 -13.92 -13.89
N PHE A 81 24.91 -14.23 -14.72
CA PHE A 81 25.95 -15.20 -14.37
C PHE A 81 26.92 -14.59 -13.35
N PRO A 82 27.41 -15.34 -12.34
CA PRO A 82 27.15 -16.77 -12.06
C PRO A 82 25.92 -17.02 -11.17
N ASN A 83 25.26 -15.96 -10.69
CA ASN A 83 24.17 -16.05 -9.72
C ASN A 83 22.96 -16.89 -10.19
N ASN A 84 22.68 -16.94 -11.49
CA ASN A 84 21.63 -17.79 -12.06
C ASN A 84 21.83 -19.30 -11.79
N ILE A 85 23.07 -19.76 -11.64
CA ILE A 85 23.44 -21.15 -11.31
C ILE A 85 23.26 -21.38 -9.81
N PHE A 86 23.86 -20.54 -8.97
CA PHE A 86 23.73 -20.63 -7.52
C PHE A 86 22.26 -20.56 -7.09
N ARG A 87 21.48 -19.67 -7.70
CA ARG A 87 20.03 -19.59 -7.53
C ARG A 87 19.35 -20.93 -7.77
N SER A 88 19.70 -21.63 -8.84
CA SER A 88 19.11 -22.93 -9.19
C SER A 88 19.52 -24.03 -8.20
N ILE A 89 20.76 -24.01 -7.70
CA ILE A 89 21.29 -24.99 -6.75
C ILE A 89 20.64 -24.82 -5.37
N PHE A 90 20.51 -23.57 -4.90
CA PHE A 90 19.93 -23.24 -3.59
C PHE A 90 18.40 -23.07 -3.62
N GLY A 91 17.75 -23.28 -4.77
CA GLY A 91 16.29 -23.23 -4.88
C GLY A 91 15.67 -21.84 -4.80
N PHE A 92 16.44 -20.78 -5.05
CA PHE A 92 15.94 -19.40 -5.05
C PHE A 92 15.05 -19.11 -6.30
N PRO A 93 13.98 -18.31 -6.15
CA PRO A 93 13.06 -18.03 -7.24
C PRO A 93 13.72 -17.29 -8.41
N LYS A 94 13.31 -17.59 -9.66
CA LYS A 94 13.82 -16.94 -10.87
C LYS A 94 13.55 -15.43 -10.92
N SER A 95 12.44 -15.01 -10.31
CA SER A 95 12.03 -13.63 -10.21
C SER A 95 11.04 -13.45 -9.07
N ILE A 96 11.04 -12.26 -8.48
CA ILE A 96 10.04 -11.78 -7.53
C ILE A 96 9.13 -10.80 -8.28
N SER A 97 7.83 -10.85 -7.99
CA SER A 97 6.83 -9.95 -8.55
C SER A 97 6.98 -8.54 -7.98
N TYR A 98 6.87 -7.55 -8.87
CA TYR A 98 6.77 -6.14 -8.48
C TYR A 98 5.44 -5.89 -7.77
N PHE A 99 5.44 -4.93 -6.86
CA PHE A 99 4.22 -4.39 -6.29
C PHE A 99 3.53 -3.53 -7.34
N GLN A 100 2.36 -3.98 -7.78
CA GLN A 100 1.52 -3.30 -8.75
C GLN A 100 0.32 -2.66 -8.04
N VAL A 101 -0.02 -1.46 -8.48
CA VAL A 101 -1.23 -0.75 -8.04
C VAL A 101 -2.31 -1.04 -9.09
N SER A 102 -3.53 -1.36 -8.67
CA SER A 102 -4.68 -1.35 -9.57
C SER A 102 -4.81 0.06 -10.15
N ASP A 103 -5.21 0.18 -11.42
CA ASP A 103 -5.25 1.49 -12.08
C ASP A 103 -6.20 2.50 -11.39
N ASP A 104 -7.13 2.01 -10.58
CA ASP A 104 -8.06 2.82 -9.77
C ASP A 104 -7.34 3.65 -8.68
N ALA A 105 -6.28 3.13 -8.05
CA ALA A 105 -5.57 3.83 -6.97
C ALA A 105 -4.48 4.80 -7.49
N LYS A 106 -4.28 4.92 -8.81
CA LYS A 106 -3.46 6.00 -9.39
C LYS A 106 -4.23 7.32 -9.48
N GLN A 107 -5.55 7.30 -9.36
CA GLN A 107 -6.37 8.51 -9.28
C GLN A 107 -6.42 8.95 -7.82
N ALA A 108 -5.35 9.59 -7.35
CA ALA A 108 -5.45 10.40 -6.14
C ALA A 108 -6.65 11.37 -6.31
N PRO A 109 -7.53 11.52 -5.30
CA PRO A 109 -8.66 12.41 -5.41
C PRO A 109 -8.15 13.81 -5.73
N LYS A 110 -8.54 14.35 -6.88
CA LYS A 110 -8.32 15.77 -7.17
C LYS A 110 -9.30 16.55 -6.31
N TYR A 111 -8.76 17.25 -5.32
CA TYR A 111 -9.47 18.24 -4.51
C TYR A 111 -9.80 19.48 -5.34
#